data_AF-A0A661TXS1-F1
#
_entry.id   AF-A0A661TXS1-F1
#
_cell.length_a   1.000
_cell.length_b   1.000
_cell.length_c   1.000
_cell.angle_alpha   90.00
_cell.angle_beta   90.00
_cell.angle_gamma   90.00
#
_symmetry.space_group_name_H-M   'P 1'
#
loop_
_entity.id
_entity.type
_entity.pdbx_description
1 polymer ?
#
loop_
_entity_poly.entity_id
_entity_poly.type
_entity_poly.pdbx_seq_one_letter_code
_entity_poly.pdbx_strand_id
1 'polypeptide(L)'
;IELAEVVREVTKAENKPFKPMYDWGDRVEDKIFSVANKIYGAEAVDYTATAKKDLARIYELGFDKLPVCIAKTHKSLSDNPHLLGRPKDFLVTVREIIINSGAGFLVPLTGDIIRMPGLPAVPRATVIDIDDDGNIVGLE
;
A
#
# COMPACT_ATOMS: atom_id res chain seq x y z
N ILE A 1 2.18 19.64 -22.88
CA ILE A 1 2.04 21.06 -22.46
C ILE A 1 0.69 21.27 -21.78
N GLU A 2 -0.41 20.81 -22.37
CA GLU A 2 -1.77 20.90 -21.80
C GLU A 2 -1.87 20.45 -20.32
N LEU A 3 -1.36 19.27 -19.96
CA LEU A 3 -1.34 18.83 -18.55
C LEU A 3 -0.64 19.82 -17.61
N ALA A 4 0.47 20.41 -18.07
CA ALA A 4 1.24 21.37 -17.26
C ALA A 4 0.46 22.67 -17.02
N GLU A 5 -0.29 23.13 -18.02
CA GLU A 5 -1.15 24.31 -17.90
C GLU A 5 -2.29 24.05 -16.92
N VAL A 6 -2.95 22.89 -17.02
CA VAL A 6 -4.04 22.51 -16.09
C VAL A 6 -3.52 22.44 -14.65
N VAL A 7 -2.38 21.79 -14.40
CA VAL A 7 -1.79 21.71 -13.06
C VAL A 7 -1.47 23.11 -12.52
N ARG A 8 -0.91 23.99 -13.36
CA ARG A 8 -0.60 25.39 -12.97
C ARG A 8 -1.84 26.17 -12.57
N GLU A 9 -2.97 25.97 -13.23
CA GLU A 9 -4.21 26.64 -12.84
C GLU A 9 -4.79 26.08 -11.53
N VAL A 10 -4.69 24.77 -11.30
CA VAL A 10 -5.13 24.15 -10.02
C VAL A 10 -4.30 24.66 -8.83
N THR A 11 -2.99 24.90 -9.00
CA THR A 11 -2.14 25.42 -7.91
C THR A 11 -2.43 26.89 -7.54
N LYS A 12 -2.97 27.68 -8.48
CA LYS A 12 -3.37 29.07 -8.22
C LYS A 12 -4.73 29.19 -7.54
N ALA A 13 -5.57 28.16 -7.62
CA ALA A 13 -6.89 28.18 -7.01
C ALA A 13 -6.80 28.15 -5.47
N GLU A 14 -7.71 28.87 -4.80
CA GLU A 14 -7.90 28.74 -3.35
C GLU A 14 -8.47 27.36 -3.02
N ASN A 15 -7.58 26.44 -2.66
CA ASN A 15 -7.93 25.09 -2.26
C ASN A 15 -8.14 25.01 -0.75
N LYS A 16 -9.01 24.10 -0.31
CA LYS A 16 -9.16 23.79 1.11
C LYS A 16 -7.82 23.27 1.66
N PRO A 17 -7.47 23.60 2.92
CA PRO A 17 -6.30 23.03 3.58
C PRO A 17 -6.36 21.51 3.56
N PHE A 18 -5.20 20.88 3.33
CA PHE A 18 -5.06 19.43 3.41
C PHE A 18 -5.46 18.94 4.80
N LYS A 19 -6.28 17.89 4.85
CA LYS A 19 -6.67 17.21 6.09
C LYS A 19 -6.29 15.73 6.00
N PRO A 20 -5.50 15.21 6.96
CA PRO A 20 -5.23 13.78 7.07
C PRO A 20 -6.51 12.96 7.21
N MET A 21 -6.46 11.71 6.77
CA MET A 21 -7.63 10.82 6.72
C MET A 21 -8.10 10.35 8.11
N TYR A 22 -7.17 10.25 9.05
CA TYR A 22 -7.33 9.80 10.43
C TYR A 22 -6.33 10.55 11.33
N ASP A 23 -6.55 10.53 12.64
CA ASP A 23 -5.62 11.05 13.64
C ASP A 23 -4.64 9.96 14.08
N TRP A 24 -3.41 10.34 14.41
CA TRP A 24 -2.41 9.38 14.89
C TRP A 24 -2.74 8.85 16.29
N GLY A 25 -3.60 9.54 17.05
CA GLY A 25 -4.15 9.07 18.32
C GLY A 25 -5.34 8.10 18.18
N ASP A 26 -5.87 7.90 16.98
CA ASP A 26 -6.96 6.94 16.75
C ASP A 26 -6.49 5.51 17.05
N ARG A 27 -7.43 4.61 17.36
CA ARG A 27 -7.10 3.19 17.52
C ARG A 27 -6.52 2.63 16.22
N VAL A 28 -5.63 1.65 16.32
CA VAL A 28 -4.98 1.03 15.16
C VAL A 28 -6.03 0.47 14.20
N GLU A 29 -7.08 -0.16 14.73
CA GLU A 29 -8.16 -0.72 13.94
C GLU A 29 -8.95 0.38 13.20
N ASP A 30 -9.18 1.53 13.83
CA ASP A 30 -9.90 2.67 13.25
C ASP A 30 -9.08 3.35 12.13
N LYS A 31 -7.75 3.39 12.28
CA LYS A 31 -6.84 3.85 11.23
C LYS A 31 -6.91 2.96 9.99
N ILE A 32 -6.85 1.64 10.20
CA ILE A 32 -6.94 0.64 9.12
C ILE A 32 -8.30 0.74 8.44
N PHE A 33 -9.38 0.79 9.23
CA PHE A 33 -10.74 0.91 8.72
C PHE A 33 -10.95 2.22 7.96
N SER A 34 -10.42 3.34 8.44
CA SER A 34 -10.51 4.64 7.75
C SER A 34 -9.94 4.58 6.34
N VAL A 35 -8.79 3.92 6.15
CA VAL A 35 -8.20 3.73 4.82
C VAL A 35 -9.03 2.77 3.98
N ALA A 36 -9.43 1.62 4.55
CA ALA A 36 -10.21 0.61 3.85
C ALA A 36 -11.56 1.14 3.37
N ASN A 37 -12.28 1.87 4.21
CA ASN A 37 -13.60 2.38 3.89
C ASN A 37 -13.54 3.62 2.98
N LYS A 38 -12.74 4.64 3.34
CA LYS A 38 -12.77 5.94 2.62
C LYS A 38 -12.02 5.91 1.29
N ILE A 39 -10.93 5.13 1.19
CA ILE A 39 -10.11 5.08 -0.03
C ILE A 39 -10.52 3.88 -0.89
N TYR A 40 -10.63 2.69 -0.30
CA TYR A 40 -10.90 1.47 -1.08
C TYR A 40 -12.40 1.26 -1.31
N GLY A 41 -13.26 1.72 -0.39
CA GLY A 41 -14.70 1.46 -0.45
C GLY A 41 -15.11 0.14 0.19
N ALA A 42 -14.28 -0.40 1.10
CA ALA A 42 -14.59 -1.61 1.84
C ALA A 42 -15.73 -1.37 2.85
N GLU A 43 -16.57 -2.39 3.05
CA GLU A 43 -17.66 -2.34 4.03
C GLU A 43 -17.13 -2.51 5.46
N ALA A 44 -16.24 -3.47 5.66
CA ALA A 44 -15.57 -3.71 6.94
C ALA A 44 -14.17 -4.31 6.77
N VAL A 45 -13.45 -4.39 7.89
CA VAL A 45 -12.12 -4.99 7.99
C VAL A 45 -12.19 -6.16 8.94
N ASP A 46 -11.80 -7.34 8.46
CA ASP A 46 -11.69 -8.55 9.25
C ASP A 46 -10.25 -8.80 9.68
N TYR A 47 -10.08 -9.45 10.83
CA TYR A 47 -8.76 -9.73 11.41
C TYR A 47 -8.64 -11.22 11.73
N THR A 48 -7.57 -11.84 11.24
CA THR A 48 -7.23 -13.22 11.59
C THR A 48 -6.79 -13.31 13.06
N ALA A 49 -6.68 -14.54 13.58
CA ALA A 49 -6.17 -14.78 14.92
C ALA A 49 -4.74 -14.24 15.12
N THR A 50 -3.89 -14.31 14.09
CA THR A 50 -2.52 -13.77 14.13
C THR A 50 -2.55 -12.25 14.21
N ALA A 51 -3.30 -11.58 13.33
CA ALA A 51 -3.44 -10.13 13.36
C ALA A 51 -3.98 -9.60 14.71
N LYS A 52 -4.90 -10.33 15.35
CA LYS A 52 -5.39 -9.99 16.70
C LYS A 52 -4.30 -10.08 17.78
N LYS A 53 -3.40 -11.06 17.68
CA LYS A 53 -2.22 -11.16 18.57
C LYS A 53 -1.23 -10.03 18.31
N ASP A 54 -1.02 -9.67 17.05
CA ASP A 54 -0.14 -8.56 16.68
C ASP A 54 -0.69 -7.22 17.20
N LEU A 55 -2.00 -6.99 17.08
CA LEU A 55 -2.67 -5.83 17.68
C LEU A 55 -2.43 -5.75 19.18
N ALA A 56 -2.66 -6.85 19.91
CA ALA A 56 -2.42 -6.88 21.35
C ALA A 56 -0.96 -6.51 21.69
N ARG A 57 0.00 -7.05 20.93
CA ARG A 57 1.43 -6.72 21.08
C ARG A 57 1.73 -5.25 20.75
N ILE A 58 1.10 -4.68 19.73
CA ILE A 58 1.27 -3.26 19.37
C ILE A 58 0.85 -2.36 20.53
N TYR A 59 -0.28 -2.66 21.16
CA TYR A 59 -0.77 -1.93 22.33
C TYR A 59 0.12 -2.13 23.55
N GLU A 60 0.55 -3.35 23.84
CA GLU A 60 1.44 -3.67 24.96
C GLU A 60 2.78 -2.92 24.86
N LEU A 61 3.33 -2.81 23.65
CA LEU A 61 4.60 -2.14 23.39
C LEU A 61 4.48 -0.61 23.20
N GLY A 62 3.26 -0.05 23.21
CA GLY A 62 3.02 1.38 23.04
C GLY A 62 3.28 1.91 21.62
N PHE A 63 3.14 1.05 20.60
CA PHE A 63 3.29 1.43 19.18
C PHE A 63 1.96 1.79 18.51
N ASP A 64 0.88 1.89 19.27
CA ASP A 64 -0.47 2.17 18.80
C ASP A 64 -0.63 3.55 18.14
N LYS A 65 0.24 4.50 18.48
CA LYS A 65 0.25 5.86 17.90
C LYS A 65 0.92 5.96 16.54
N LEU A 66 1.53 4.89 16.05
CA LEU A 66 2.14 4.88 14.72
C LEU A 66 1.05 4.94 13.62
N PRO A 67 1.34 5.58 12.48
CA PRO A 67 0.50 5.52 11.29
C PRO A 67 0.53 4.13 10.65
N VAL A 68 -0.41 3.87 9.73
CA VAL A 68 -0.55 2.59 9.03
C VAL A 68 -0.15 2.68 7.55
N CYS A 69 0.55 1.66 7.07
CA CYS A 69 0.90 1.45 5.67
C CYS A 69 0.33 0.08 5.22
N ILE A 70 -0.85 0.08 4.62
CA ILE A 70 -1.55 -1.16 4.26
C ILE A 70 -0.88 -1.81 3.05
N ALA A 71 -0.46 -3.06 3.23
CA ALA A 71 0.13 -3.86 2.19
C ALA A 71 -0.95 -4.79 1.57
N LYS A 72 -1.31 -4.47 0.33
CA LYS A 72 -2.35 -5.16 -0.46
C LYS A 72 -1.95 -5.30 -1.92
N THR A 73 -2.71 -6.08 -2.69
CA THR A 73 -2.57 -6.12 -4.15
C THR A 73 -2.76 -4.73 -4.76
N HIS A 74 -1.95 -4.36 -5.74
CA HIS A 74 -2.08 -3.10 -6.49
C HIS A 74 -3.10 -3.20 -7.64
N LYS A 75 -3.57 -4.40 -7.97
CA LYS A 75 -4.43 -4.66 -9.14
C LYS A 75 -5.91 -4.32 -8.93
N SER A 76 -6.32 -4.14 -7.69
CA SER A 76 -7.72 -3.91 -7.30
C SER A 76 -7.78 -2.92 -6.14
N LEU A 77 -8.93 -2.28 -5.91
CA LEU A 77 -9.22 -1.57 -4.67
C LEU A 77 -9.44 -2.56 -3.49
N SER A 78 -10.01 -3.74 -3.75
CA SER A 78 -10.12 -4.81 -2.76
C SER A 78 -8.79 -5.53 -2.51
N ASP A 79 -8.76 -6.46 -1.56
CA ASP A 79 -7.64 -7.38 -1.37
C ASP A 79 -7.58 -8.50 -2.44
N ASN A 80 -8.68 -8.74 -3.15
CA ASN A 80 -8.72 -9.65 -4.30
C ASN A 80 -8.26 -8.99 -5.63
N PRO A 81 -7.19 -9.47 -6.30
CA PRO A 81 -6.67 -8.89 -7.54
C PRO A 81 -7.58 -9.03 -8.77
N HIS A 82 -8.59 -9.91 -8.72
CA HIS A 82 -9.50 -10.16 -9.85
C HIS A 82 -10.69 -9.21 -9.91
N LEU A 83 -10.97 -8.46 -8.84
CA LEU A 83 -12.06 -7.49 -8.80
C LEU A 83 -11.60 -6.15 -9.40
N LEU A 84 -11.94 -5.92 -10.66
CA LEU A 84 -11.49 -4.73 -11.41
C LEU A 84 -12.48 -3.57 -11.32
N GLY A 85 -11.99 -2.36 -11.60
CA GLY A 85 -12.80 -1.14 -11.59
C GLY A 85 -13.10 -0.65 -10.18
N ARG A 86 -14.38 -0.42 -9.87
CA ARG A 86 -14.84 0.04 -8.55
C ARG A 86 -15.68 -1.04 -7.87
N PRO A 87 -15.06 -2.03 -7.22
CA PRO A 87 -15.79 -3.05 -6.45
C PRO A 87 -16.57 -2.40 -5.31
N LYS A 88 -17.64 -3.06 -4.90
CA LYS A 88 -18.51 -2.69 -3.76
C LYS A 88 -18.73 -3.92 -2.89
N ASP A 89 -19.22 -3.70 -1.67
CA ASP A 89 -19.70 -4.75 -0.77
C ASP A 89 -18.63 -5.82 -0.50
N PHE A 90 -17.38 -5.38 -0.37
CA PHE A 90 -16.23 -6.24 -0.09
C PHE A 90 -15.63 -5.95 1.28
N LEU A 91 -15.07 -7.00 1.87
CA LEU A 91 -14.32 -6.95 3.11
C LEU A 91 -12.83 -6.94 2.81
N VAL A 92 -12.04 -6.31 3.69
CA VAL A 92 -10.58 -6.41 3.66
C VAL A 92 -10.13 -7.27 4.81
N THR A 93 -9.41 -8.36 4.54
CA THR A 93 -8.92 -9.25 5.60
C THR A 93 -7.47 -8.95 5.96
N VAL A 94 -7.20 -8.51 7.19
CA VAL A 94 -5.83 -8.34 7.74
C VAL A 94 -5.35 -9.66 8.32
N ARG A 95 -4.27 -10.20 7.75
CA ARG A 95 -3.67 -11.49 8.11
C ARG A 95 -2.63 -11.41 9.22
N GLU A 96 -1.83 -10.36 9.24
CA GLU A 96 -0.81 -10.09 10.25
C GLU A 96 -0.47 -8.59 10.21
N ILE A 97 0.18 -8.08 11.25
CA ILE A 97 0.63 -6.68 11.31
C ILE A 97 2.10 -6.63 11.72
N ILE A 98 2.94 -6.09 10.83
CA ILE A 98 4.37 -5.90 11.09
C ILE A 98 4.62 -4.52 11.69
N ILE A 99 5.45 -4.45 12.72
CA ILE A 99 5.87 -3.19 13.36
C ILE A 99 7.21 -2.76 12.75
N ASN A 100 7.21 -1.67 11.97
CA ASN A 100 8.44 -1.05 11.47
C ASN A 100 8.79 0.16 12.35
N SER A 101 9.25 -0.09 13.56
CA SER A 101 9.52 0.95 14.57
C SER A 101 10.58 1.96 14.15
N GLY A 102 11.61 1.53 13.41
CA GLY A 102 12.65 2.43 12.90
C GLY A 102 12.14 3.43 11.85
N ALA A 103 11.24 2.99 10.96
CA ALA A 103 10.63 3.84 9.95
C ALA A 103 9.38 4.58 10.46
N GLY A 104 8.81 4.15 11.59
CA GLY A 104 7.71 4.81 12.27
C GLY A 104 6.33 4.48 11.71
N PHE A 105 6.05 3.23 11.33
CA PHE A 105 4.70 2.82 10.90
C PHE A 105 4.40 1.34 11.14
N LEU A 106 3.11 1.01 11.14
CA LEU A 106 2.58 -0.35 11.18
C LEU A 106 2.22 -0.82 9.76
N VAL A 107 2.43 -2.10 9.46
CA VAL A 107 2.15 -2.69 8.14
C VAL A 107 1.11 -3.80 8.27
N PRO A 108 -0.19 -3.49 8.12
CA PRO A 108 -1.24 -4.49 7.98
C PRO A 108 -1.11 -5.22 6.64
N LEU A 109 -0.92 -6.53 6.68
CA LEU A 109 -0.81 -7.37 5.49
C LEU A 109 -2.16 -8.02 5.17
N THR A 110 -2.65 -7.80 3.95
CA THR A 110 -3.99 -8.30 3.52
C THR A 110 -3.93 -9.50 2.58
N GLY A 111 -2.77 -9.74 1.98
CA GLY A 111 -2.52 -10.85 1.07
C GLY A 111 -1.03 -11.17 1.02
N ASP A 112 -0.66 -12.07 0.11
CA ASP A 112 0.74 -12.42 -0.08
C ASP A 112 1.47 -11.29 -0.81
N ILE A 113 2.51 -10.76 -0.19
CA ILE A 113 3.34 -9.68 -0.73
C ILE A 113 4.71 -10.26 -1.10
N ILE A 114 5.07 -10.16 -2.37
CA ILE A 114 6.38 -10.58 -2.87
C ILE A 114 7.42 -9.56 -2.40
N ARG A 115 8.29 -9.97 -1.48
CA ARG A 115 9.42 -9.15 -0.99
C ARG A 115 10.73 -9.40 -1.74
N MET A 116 10.80 -10.52 -2.45
CA MET A 116 11.97 -10.95 -3.21
C MET A 116 11.48 -11.58 -4.51
N PRO A 117 11.38 -10.81 -5.61
CA PRO A 117 10.95 -11.35 -6.89
C PRO A 117 12.02 -12.31 -7.43
N GLY A 118 11.58 -13.44 -7.99
CA GLY A 118 12.44 -14.37 -8.71
C GLY A 118 12.70 -13.92 -10.15
N LEU A 119 13.69 -14.55 -10.79
CA LEU A 119 13.92 -14.39 -12.22
C LEU A 119 12.87 -15.16 -13.04
N PRO A 120 12.49 -14.67 -14.24
CA PRO A 120 11.64 -15.42 -15.16
C PRO A 120 12.40 -16.62 -15.75
N ALA A 121 11.68 -17.52 -16.42
CA ALA A 121 12.25 -18.73 -17.02
C ALA A 121 13.40 -18.43 -18.02
N VAL A 122 13.31 -17.32 -18.75
CA VAL A 122 14.40 -16.79 -19.59
C VAL A 122 14.77 -15.40 -19.06
N PRO A 123 15.83 -15.27 -18.25
CA PRO A 123 16.26 -13.99 -17.71
C PRO A 123 16.80 -13.07 -18.81
N ARG A 124 16.50 -11.77 -18.74
CA ARG A 124 17.10 -10.75 -19.64
C ARG A 124 18.62 -10.73 -19.59
N ALA A 125 19.22 -11.16 -18.47
CA ALA A 125 20.68 -11.28 -18.33
C ALA A 125 21.35 -12.15 -19.41
N THR A 126 20.62 -13.04 -20.10
CA THR A 126 21.20 -13.85 -21.18
C THR A 126 21.36 -13.11 -22.51
N VAL A 127 20.74 -11.92 -22.65
CA VAL A 127 20.80 -11.10 -23.87
C VAL A 127 21.39 -9.70 -23.63
N ILE A 128 21.70 -9.37 -22.37
CA ILE A 128 22.41 -8.13 -22.03
C ILE A 128 23.88 -8.29 -22.39
N ASP A 129 24.40 -7.38 -23.21
CA ASP A 129 25.79 -7.36 -23.65
C ASP A 129 26.27 -5.93 -23.95
N ILE A 130 27.54 -5.78 -24.37
CA ILE A 130 28.13 -4.53 -24.84
C ILE A 130 28.60 -4.72 -26.29
N ASP A 131 28.15 -3.86 -27.21
CA ASP A 131 28.58 -3.91 -28.61
C ASP A 131 30.00 -3.38 -28.82
N ASP A 132 30.50 -3.48 -30.06
CA ASP A 132 31.87 -3.08 -30.43
C ASP A 132 32.13 -1.56 -30.25
N ASP A 133 31.07 -0.74 -30.26
CA ASP A 133 31.13 0.71 -30.04
C ASP A 133 31.02 1.07 -28.54
N GLY A 134 30.87 0.07 -27.67
CA GLY A 134 30.74 0.24 -26.22
C GLY A 134 29.31 0.56 -25.76
N ASN A 135 28.29 0.41 -26.61
CA ASN A 135 26.90 0.60 -26.23
C ASN A 135 26.33 -0.65 -25.56
N ILE A 136 25.49 -0.45 -24.54
CA ILE A 136 24.79 -1.54 -23.88
C ILE A 136 23.61 -1.98 -24.76
N VAL A 137 23.54 -3.27 -25.08
CA VAL A 137 22.43 -3.89 -25.80
C VAL A 137 21.63 -4.82 -24.89
N GLY A 138 20.33 -5.04 -25.19
CA GLY A 138 19.47 -5.98 -24.47
C GLY A 138 18.99 -5.55 -23.08
N LEU A 139 19.28 -4.31 -22.66
CA LEU A 139 18.84 -3.75 -21.37
C LEU A 139 17.36 -3.32 -21.37
N GLU A 140 16.84 -2.91 -22.52
CA GLU A 140 15.47 -2.40 -22.72
C GLU A 140 14.40 -3.48 -22.91
#